data_AF-A0AAW8DUJ2-F1
#
_entry.id   AF-A0AAW8DUJ2-F1
#
_cell.length_a   1.000
_cell.length_b   1.000
_cell.length_c   1.000
_cell.angle_alpha   90.00
_cell.angle_beta   90.00
_cell.angle_gamma   90.00
#
_symmetry.space_group_name_H-M   'P 1'
#
loop_
_entity.id
_entity.type
_entity.pdbx_description
1 polymer ?
#
loop_
_entity_poly.entity_id
_entity_poly.type
_entity_poly.pdbx_seq_one_letter_code
_entity_poly.pdbx_strand_id
1 'polypeptide(L)'
;MSDIVVGAIATEARSFTEAGRLCMGDRKHGSIPGPIGPGIVCMSFAVELWFKALGCLSNPSGDVPTGHDLAALFNGLSPDIQDALIARCGQPRAHFFNVLQEDARTFEVWRYAFEQEAIQAGSPDGLIVMGVHLLLTDTLPMVCDQVYEEFKPVTRKHAANTS
;
A
#
# COMPACT_ATOMS: atom_id res chain seq x y z
N MET A 1 -10.03 11.93 15.47
CA MET A 1 -8.58 11.64 15.63
C MET A 1 -7.77 12.85 15.16
N SER A 2 -6.60 13.14 15.74
CA SER A 2 -5.84 14.33 15.37
C SER A 2 -5.19 14.16 13.99
N ASP A 3 -5.11 15.24 13.21
CA ASP A 3 -4.39 15.29 11.93
C ASP A 3 -2.95 14.75 12.03
N ILE A 4 -2.37 14.80 13.24
CA ILE A 4 -1.05 14.27 13.58
C ILE A 4 -0.97 12.76 13.36
N VAL A 5 -2.00 12.00 13.74
CA VAL A 5 -1.99 10.52 13.59
C VAL A 5 -2.11 10.12 12.13
N VAL A 6 -3.00 10.77 11.38
CA VAL A 6 -3.19 10.50 9.94
C VAL A 6 -1.92 10.88 9.16
N GLY A 7 -1.32 12.04 9.47
CA GLY A 7 -0.05 12.46 8.90
C GLY A 7 1.11 11.52 9.23
N ALA A 8 1.14 10.94 10.43
CA ALA A 8 2.14 9.93 10.81
C ALA A 8 1.97 8.63 10.00
N ILE A 9 0.73 8.14 9.81
CA ILE A 9 0.47 6.94 8.98
C ILE A 9 0.93 7.17 7.54
N ALA A 10 0.59 8.34 6.96
CA ALA A 10 1.03 8.68 5.61
C ALA A 10 2.57 8.81 5.50
N THR A 11 3.23 9.30 6.55
CA THR A 11 4.70 9.37 6.60
C THR A 11 5.31 7.96 6.60
N GLU A 12 4.79 7.04 7.41
CA GLU A 12 5.24 5.65 7.41
C GLU A 12 4.98 4.96 6.06
N ALA A 13 3.81 5.21 5.44
CA ALA A 13 3.49 4.68 4.11
C ALA A 13 4.54 5.10 3.05
N ARG A 14 4.98 6.37 3.06
CA ARG A 14 6.08 6.86 2.22
C ARG A 14 7.40 6.15 2.53
N SER A 15 7.76 6.00 3.81
CA SER A 15 8.98 5.32 4.24
C SER A 15 9.04 3.87 3.76
N PHE A 16 7.93 3.13 3.88
CA PHE A 16 7.85 1.74 3.39
C PHE A 16 7.85 1.65 1.86
N THR A 17 7.25 2.62 1.17
CA THR A 17 7.33 2.72 -0.29
C THR A 17 8.79 2.86 -0.74
N GLU A 18 9.54 3.76 -0.11
CA GLU A 18 10.96 3.95 -0.43
C GLU A 18 11.81 2.74 -0.06
N ALA A 19 11.56 2.11 1.10
CA ALA A 19 12.22 0.87 1.47
C ALA A 19 11.98 -0.25 0.44
N GLY A 20 10.74 -0.42 -0.02
CA GLY A 20 10.40 -1.37 -1.07
C GLY A 20 11.13 -1.07 -2.38
N ARG A 21 11.20 0.21 -2.77
CA ARG A 21 11.91 0.64 -3.98
C ARG A 21 13.42 0.37 -3.88
N LEU A 22 14.03 0.62 -2.73
CA LEU A 22 15.44 0.32 -2.47
C LEU A 22 15.72 -1.18 -2.48
N CYS A 23 14.82 -2.00 -1.92
CA CYS A 23 14.93 -3.46 -1.96
C CYS A 23 14.83 -4.02 -3.39
N MET A 24 14.01 -3.43 -4.25
CA MET A 24 13.90 -3.85 -5.65
C MET A 24 15.02 -3.24 -6.51
N GLY A 25 15.54 -2.07 -6.16
CA GLY A 25 16.55 -1.35 -6.93
C GLY A 25 16.01 -0.81 -8.27
N ASP A 26 16.85 -0.07 -8.98
CA ASP A 26 16.52 0.35 -10.35
C ASP A 26 16.52 -0.88 -11.28
N ARG A 27 15.52 -0.99 -12.16
CA ARG A 27 15.51 -1.96 -13.27
C ARG A 27 16.59 -1.62 -14.31
N LYS A 28 17.86 -1.73 -13.96
CA LYS A 28 18.96 -1.63 -14.91
C LYS A 28 19.23 -3.04 -15.46
N HIS A 29 19.04 -3.20 -16.77
CA HIS A 29 19.34 -4.42 -17.54
C HIS A 29 18.42 -5.63 -17.36
N GLY A 30 17.14 -5.44 -17.00
CA GLY A 30 16.14 -6.51 -17.03
C GLY A 30 16.24 -7.54 -15.90
N SER A 31 17.18 -7.38 -14.98
CA SER A 31 17.28 -8.12 -13.72
C SER A 31 17.08 -7.16 -12.54
N ILE A 32 16.23 -7.55 -11.59
CA ILE A 32 16.01 -6.83 -10.32
C ILE A 32 17.10 -7.34 -9.35
N PRO A 33 18.13 -6.54 -9.00
CA PRO A 33 19.32 -7.06 -8.32
C PRO A 33 19.18 -7.17 -6.78
N GLY A 34 18.12 -6.59 -6.20
CA GLY A 34 17.92 -6.58 -4.75
C GLY A 34 16.93 -7.65 -4.25
N PRO A 35 16.76 -7.79 -2.93
CA PRO A 35 15.92 -8.81 -2.32
C PRO A 35 14.43 -8.55 -2.65
N ILE A 36 13.93 -9.19 -3.72
CA ILE A 36 12.58 -9.00 -4.27
C ILE A 36 11.49 -9.29 -3.23
N GLY A 37 11.59 -10.41 -2.51
CA GLY A 37 10.59 -10.80 -1.51
C GLY A 37 10.37 -9.72 -0.44
N PRO A 38 11.42 -9.28 0.28
CA PRO A 38 11.34 -8.13 1.17
C PRO A 38 10.81 -6.85 0.52
N GLY A 39 11.17 -6.58 -0.74
CA GLY A 39 10.64 -5.44 -1.49
C GLY A 39 9.13 -5.49 -1.68
N ILE A 40 8.58 -6.66 -2.05
CA ILE A 40 7.14 -6.89 -2.17
C ILE A 40 6.45 -6.67 -0.83
N VAL A 41 6.99 -7.23 0.26
CA VAL A 41 6.44 -7.06 1.61
C VAL A 41 6.36 -5.58 2.00
N CYS A 42 7.43 -4.81 1.76
CA CYS A 42 7.45 -3.38 2.01
C CYS A 42 6.40 -2.64 1.17
N MET A 43 6.22 -3.01 -0.10
CA MET A 43 5.20 -2.39 -0.96
C MET A 43 3.78 -2.72 -0.53
N SER A 44 3.47 -4.00 -0.22
CA SER A 44 2.16 -4.39 0.31
C SER A 44 1.83 -3.65 1.60
N PHE A 45 2.82 -3.54 2.51
CA PHE A 45 2.62 -2.83 3.77
C PHE A 45 2.46 -1.31 3.57
N ALA A 46 3.17 -0.72 2.61
CA ALA A 46 2.96 0.68 2.22
C ALA A 46 1.54 0.92 1.71
N VAL A 47 1.01 0.04 0.84
CA VAL A 47 -0.38 0.12 0.34
C VAL A 47 -1.39 -0.03 1.48
N GLU A 48 -1.16 -0.94 2.43
CA GLU A 48 -2.00 -1.09 3.62
C GLU A 48 -2.08 0.22 4.42
N LEU A 49 -0.92 0.83 4.71
CA LEU A 49 -0.84 2.10 5.45
C LEU A 49 -1.51 3.24 4.67
N TRP A 50 -1.36 3.28 3.35
CA TRP A 50 -2.04 4.25 2.51
C TRP A 50 -3.56 4.13 2.57
N PHE A 51 -4.10 2.91 2.45
CA PHE A 51 -5.55 2.71 2.57
C PHE A 51 -6.04 3.07 3.97
N LYS A 52 -5.27 2.80 5.02
CA LYS A 52 -5.61 3.25 6.38
C LYS A 52 -5.62 4.77 6.49
N ALA A 53 -4.63 5.47 5.94
CA ALA A 53 -4.59 6.93 5.94
C ALA A 53 -5.78 7.54 5.17
N LEU A 54 -6.07 7.01 3.98
CA LEU A 54 -7.21 7.43 3.15
C LEU A 54 -8.57 7.11 3.82
N GLY A 55 -8.67 5.98 4.50
CA GLY A 55 -9.84 5.60 5.29
C GLY A 55 -10.09 6.58 6.44
N CYS A 56 -9.03 7.06 7.10
CA CYS A 56 -9.14 8.11 8.12
C CYS A 56 -9.68 9.43 7.54
N LEU A 57 -9.30 9.81 6.32
CA LEU A 57 -9.84 11.01 5.65
C LEU A 57 -11.34 10.89 5.37
N SER A 58 -11.82 9.66 5.17
CA SER A 58 -13.22 9.35 4.85
C SER A 58 -14.10 9.15 6.08
N ASN A 59 -13.51 8.95 7.26
CA ASN A 59 -14.23 8.55 8.47
C ASN A 59 -14.50 9.76 9.39
N PRO A 60 -15.77 10.16 9.62
CA PRO A 60 -16.12 11.26 10.53
C PRO A 60 -15.67 11.04 11.98
N SER A 61 -15.58 9.78 12.41
CA SER A 61 -15.11 9.39 13.75
C SER A 61 -13.59 9.49 13.87
N GLY A 62 -12.89 9.43 12.73
CA GLY A 62 -11.43 9.41 12.63
C GLY A 62 -10.80 8.11 13.13
N ASP A 63 -11.55 7.02 13.22
CA ASP A 63 -10.97 5.72 13.58
C ASP A 63 -10.11 5.19 12.45
N VAL A 64 -8.92 4.70 12.80
CA VAL A 64 -8.01 4.05 11.85
C VAL A 64 -8.60 2.68 11.48
N PRO A 65 -8.79 2.38 10.18
CA PRO A 65 -9.22 1.06 9.75
C PRO A 65 -8.30 -0.04 10.29
N THR A 66 -8.88 -1.12 10.81
CA THR A 66 -8.15 -2.26 11.37
C THR A 66 -8.03 -3.40 10.34
N GLY A 67 -7.14 -4.35 10.61
CA GLY A 67 -6.86 -5.48 9.70
C GLY A 67 -5.78 -5.17 8.65
N HIS A 68 -5.55 -6.15 7.78
CA HIS A 68 -4.46 -6.17 6.80
C HIS A 68 -4.92 -6.57 5.38
N ASP A 69 -6.18 -6.97 5.21
CA ASP A 69 -6.72 -7.37 3.91
C ASP A 69 -6.88 -6.13 3.01
N LEU A 70 -6.06 -6.06 1.96
CA LEU A 70 -6.01 -4.90 1.07
C LEU A 70 -7.33 -4.66 0.33
N ALA A 71 -8.05 -5.72 -0.06
CA ALA A 71 -9.34 -5.59 -0.72
C ALA A 71 -10.41 -5.08 0.24
N ALA A 72 -10.42 -5.56 1.49
CA ALA A 72 -11.32 -5.07 2.52
C ALA A 72 -11.04 -3.61 2.88
N LEU A 73 -9.77 -3.25 3.02
CA LEU A 73 -9.35 -1.87 3.29
C LEU A 73 -9.76 -0.92 2.15
N PHE A 74 -9.53 -1.33 0.89
CA PHE A 74 -9.97 -0.56 -0.28
C PHE A 74 -11.49 -0.38 -0.33
N ASN A 75 -12.26 -1.45 -0.10
CA ASN A 75 -13.72 -1.40 -0.08
C ASN A 75 -14.27 -0.54 1.06
N GLY A 76 -13.51 -0.35 2.13
CA GLY A 76 -13.84 0.55 3.24
C GLY A 76 -13.61 2.04 2.96
N LEU A 77 -12.95 2.39 1.85
CA LEU A 77 -12.74 3.78 1.45
C LEU A 77 -14.03 4.40 0.91
N SER A 78 -14.13 5.74 0.92
CA SER A 78 -15.24 6.43 0.27
C SER A 78 -15.25 6.16 -1.25
N PRO A 79 -16.43 6.18 -1.91
CA PRO A 79 -16.53 5.98 -3.36
C PRO A 79 -15.63 6.92 -4.17
N ASP A 80 -15.54 8.19 -3.76
CA ASP A 80 -14.72 9.21 -4.44
C ASP A 80 -13.23 8.85 -4.42
N ILE A 81 -12.72 8.36 -3.29
CA ILE A 81 -11.32 7.92 -3.17
C ILE A 81 -11.09 6.64 -3.97
N GLN A 82 -12.02 5.68 -3.93
CA GLN A 82 -11.91 4.46 -4.74
C GLN A 82 -11.83 4.78 -6.24
N ASP A 83 -12.70 5.66 -6.73
CA ASP A 83 -12.73 6.08 -8.13
C ASP A 83 -11.45 6.85 -8.51
N ALA A 84 -10.96 7.73 -7.65
CA ALA A 84 -9.73 8.48 -7.88
C ALA A 84 -8.49 7.55 -8.00
N LEU A 85 -8.39 6.54 -7.12
CA LEU A 85 -7.33 5.53 -7.17
C LEU A 85 -7.39 4.72 -8.48
N ILE A 86 -8.55 4.18 -8.83
CA ILE A 86 -8.74 3.37 -10.03
C ILE A 86 -8.41 4.18 -11.29
N ALA A 87 -8.96 5.41 -11.38
CA ALA A 87 -8.76 6.28 -12.54
C ALA A 87 -7.28 6.62 -12.76
N ARG A 88 -6.54 6.95 -11.69
CA ARG A 88 -5.11 7.32 -11.78
C ARG A 88 -4.19 6.13 -12.01
N CYS A 89 -4.55 4.94 -11.53
CA CYS A 89 -3.83 3.72 -11.87
C CYS A 89 -4.01 3.32 -13.35
N GLY A 90 -5.03 3.85 -14.04
CA GLY A 90 -5.26 3.59 -15.46
C GLY A 90 -5.62 2.14 -15.79
N GLN A 91 -6.03 1.36 -14.78
CA GLN A 91 -6.37 -0.06 -14.92
C GLN A 91 -7.89 -0.25 -14.92
N PRO A 92 -8.42 -1.29 -15.60
CA PRO A 92 -9.80 -1.69 -15.42
C PRO A 92 -10.10 -2.00 -13.94
N ARG A 93 -11.24 -1.53 -13.42
CA ARG A 93 -11.67 -1.78 -12.03
C ARG A 93 -11.57 -3.25 -11.64
N ALA A 94 -12.00 -4.17 -12.52
CA ALA A 94 -11.89 -5.60 -12.29
C ALA A 94 -10.44 -6.09 -12.12
N HIS A 95 -9.51 -5.59 -12.94
CA HIS A 95 -8.10 -5.94 -12.81
C HIS A 95 -7.50 -5.39 -11.51
N PHE A 96 -7.81 -4.13 -11.18
CA PHE A 96 -7.39 -3.51 -9.92
C PHE A 96 -7.83 -4.33 -8.71
N PHE A 97 -9.10 -4.74 -8.68
CA PHE A 97 -9.63 -5.59 -7.62
C PHE A 97 -9.00 -6.97 -7.55
N ASN A 98 -8.79 -7.62 -8.70
CA ASN A 98 -8.14 -8.93 -8.74
C ASN A 98 -6.74 -8.87 -8.13
N VAL A 99 -5.95 -7.85 -8.49
CA VAL A 99 -4.61 -7.64 -7.89
C VAL A 99 -4.71 -7.49 -6.38
N LEU A 100 -5.63 -6.64 -5.88
CA LEU A 100 -5.81 -6.48 -4.43
C LEU A 100 -6.24 -7.77 -3.72
N GLN A 101 -7.03 -8.63 -4.38
CA GLN A 101 -7.45 -9.92 -3.82
C GLN A 101 -6.31 -10.94 -3.81
N GLU A 102 -5.52 -10.99 -4.87
CA GLU A 102 -4.34 -11.87 -4.99
C GLU A 102 -3.29 -11.48 -3.95
N ASP A 103 -3.10 -10.18 -3.71
CA ASP A 103 -2.15 -9.65 -2.73
C ASP A 103 -2.71 -9.43 -1.32
N ALA A 104 -4.00 -9.71 -1.09
CA ALA A 104 -4.70 -9.39 0.16
C ALA A 104 -4.03 -9.99 1.42
N ARG A 105 -3.31 -11.10 1.24
CA ARG A 105 -2.62 -11.85 2.31
C ARG A 105 -1.12 -11.96 2.10
N THR A 106 -0.54 -11.17 1.19
CA THR A 106 0.89 -11.24 0.85
C THR A 106 1.80 -11.18 2.08
N PHE A 107 1.47 -10.34 3.07
CA PHE A 107 2.21 -10.27 4.33
C PHE A 107 2.15 -11.58 5.15
N GLU A 108 0.96 -12.17 5.28
CA GLU A 108 0.79 -13.42 6.03
C GLU A 108 1.45 -14.60 5.33
N VAL A 109 1.29 -14.69 4.01
CA VAL A 109 1.90 -15.73 3.19
C VAL A 109 3.41 -15.66 3.30
N TRP A 110 4.01 -14.48 3.16
CA TRP A 110 5.46 -14.32 3.27
C TRP A 110 5.99 -14.64 4.67
N ARG A 111 5.29 -14.18 5.72
CA ARG A 111 5.65 -14.45 7.11
C ARG A 111 5.68 -15.96 7.43
N TYR A 112 4.73 -16.71 6.88
CA TYR A 112 4.56 -18.13 7.17
C TYR A 112 5.09 -19.06 6.08
N ALA A 113 5.72 -18.54 5.03
CA ALA A 113 6.23 -19.34 3.92
C ALA A 113 7.14 -20.48 4.41
N PHE A 114 8.08 -20.17 5.30
CA PHE A 114 9.00 -21.15 5.86
C PHE A 114 8.39 -22.06 6.93
N GLU A 115 7.27 -21.67 7.54
CA GLU A 115 6.53 -22.53 8.48
C GLU A 115 5.67 -23.56 7.71
N GLN A 116 5.16 -23.19 6.54
CA GLN A 116 4.41 -24.08 5.66
C GLN A 116 5.34 -24.98 4.82
N GLU A 117 6.50 -24.51 4.40
CA GLU A 117 7.53 -25.32 3.73
C GLU A 117 8.24 -26.30 4.69
N ALA A 118 8.29 -26.03 6.00
CA ALA A 118 8.73 -27.01 6.99
C ALA A 118 7.82 -28.27 7.04
N ILE A 119 6.62 -28.19 6.45
CA ILE A 119 5.69 -29.33 6.27
C ILE A 119 5.88 -30.01 4.89
N GLN A 120 6.57 -29.37 3.94
CA GLN A 120 6.75 -29.86 2.55
C GLN A 120 8.20 -29.70 2.04
N ALA A 121 9.19 -30.06 2.86
CA ALA A 121 10.59 -30.01 2.48
C ALA A 121 10.88 -30.92 1.27
N GLY A 122 11.05 -30.30 0.10
CA GLY A 122 11.47 -30.97 -1.13
C GLY A 122 11.76 -30.07 -2.34
N SER A 123 11.49 -28.77 -2.34
CA SER A 123 11.87 -27.90 -3.45
C SER A 123 12.34 -26.50 -3.02
N PRO A 124 13.50 -26.03 -3.49
CA PRO A 124 14.00 -24.67 -3.27
C PRO A 124 13.25 -23.59 -4.07
N ASP A 125 12.25 -23.95 -4.88
CA ASP A 125 11.51 -23.03 -5.76
C ASP A 125 10.25 -22.43 -5.12
N GLY A 126 9.89 -22.81 -3.89
CA GLY A 126 8.60 -22.45 -3.26
C GLY A 126 8.40 -20.95 -2.97
N LEU A 127 9.49 -20.19 -2.86
CA LEU A 127 9.45 -18.73 -2.64
C LEU A 127 9.31 -17.89 -3.92
N ILE A 128 9.38 -18.52 -5.11
CA ILE A 128 9.30 -17.85 -6.43
C ILE A 128 7.90 -18.01 -7.04
N VAL A 129 6.85 -17.90 -6.23
CA VAL A 129 5.46 -17.83 -6.75
C VAL A 129 4.65 -16.74 -6.04
N MET A 130 5.29 -15.64 -5.65
CA MET A 130 4.54 -14.40 -5.42
C MET A 130 4.49 -13.65 -6.74
N GLY A 131 3.32 -13.62 -7.39
CA GLY A 131 3.12 -12.83 -8.60
C GLY A 131 3.48 -11.38 -8.30
N VAL A 132 4.51 -10.85 -8.96
CA VAL A 132 4.88 -9.44 -8.79
C VAL A 132 3.95 -8.61 -9.64
N HIS A 133 2.83 -8.18 -9.06
CA HIS A 133 1.93 -7.26 -9.76
C HIS A 133 2.55 -5.87 -9.81
N LEU A 134 2.86 -5.40 -11.03
CA LEU A 134 3.41 -4.07 -11.30
C LEU A 134 2.52 -2.96 -10.72
N LEU A 135 1.21 -3.19 -10.72
CA LEU A 135 0.25 -2.27 -10.10
C LEU A 135 0.59 -2.05 -8.62
N LEU A 136 0.82 -3.12 -7.86
CA LEU A 136 1.08 -3.05 -6.42
C LEU A 136 2.49 -2.54 -6.09
N THR A 137 3.47 -2.86 -6.93
CA THR A 137 4.90 -2.60 -6.66
C THR A 137 5.45 -1.30 -7.27
N ASP A 138 4.68 -0.62 -8.12
CA ASP A 138 5.14 0.59 -8.82
C ASP A 138 4.06 1.69 -8.78
N THR A 139 2.90 1.42 -9.37
CA THR A 139 1.89 2.46 -9.64
C THR A 139 1.06 2.84 -8.41
N LEU A 140 0.55 1.85 -7.67
CA LEU A 140 -0.44 2.08 -6.61
C LEU A 140 0.11 2.89 -5.42
N PRO A 141 1.32 2.62 -4.87
CA PRO A 141 1.85 3.43 -3.77
C PRO A 141 1.98 4.92 -4.13
N MET A 142 2.44 5.21 -5.35
CA MET A 142 2.55 6.58 -5.87
C MET A 142 1.17 7.22 -6.04
N VAL A 143 0.20 6.49 -6.59
CA VAL A 143 -1.16 7.01 -6.80
C VAL A 143 -1.88 7.26 -5.47
N CYS A 144 -1.71 6.38 -4.48
CA CYS A 144 -2.21 6.58 -3.13
C CYS A 144 -1.71 7.89 -2.51
N ASP A 145 -0.41 8.18 -2.66
CA ASP A 145 0.18 9.43 -2.19
C ASP A 145 -0.48 10.66 -2.84
N GLN A 146 -0.63 10.64 -4.17
CA GLN A 146 -1.28 11.72 -4.91
C GLN A 146 -2.73 11.94 -4.47
N VAL A 147 -3.50 10.86 -4.30
CA VAL A 147 -4.89 10.92 -3.83
C VAL A 147 -4.93 11.44 -2.38
N TYR A 148 -4.02 10.98 -1.52
CA TYR A 148 -3.95 11.46 -0.14
C TYR A 148 -3.69 12.98 -0.09
N GLU A 149 -2.75 13.48 -0.89
CA GLU A 149 -2.43 14.91 -0.97
C GLU A 149 -3.60 15.76 -1.50
N GLU A 150 -4.44 15.21 -2.37
CA GLU A 150 -5.65 15.87 -2.87
C GLU A 150 -6.76 15.93 -1.83
N PHE A 151 -7.00 14.82 -1.11
CA PHE A 151 -8.13 14.70 -0.19
C PHE A 151 -7.81 15.17 1.23
N LYS A 152 -6.54 15.34 1.60
CA LYS A 152 -6.18 15.80 2.94
C LYS A 152 -6.67 17.25 3.17
N PRO A 153 -7.17 17.57 4.38
CA PRO A 153 -7.54 18.93 4.72
C PRO A 153 -6.34 19.89 4.60
N VAL A 154 -6.51 21.00 3.89
CA VAL A 154 -5.51 22.07 3.90
C VAL A 154 -5.52 22.69 5.30
N THR A 155 -4.45 22.47 6.06
CA THR A 155 -4.21 23.17 7.32
C THR A 155 -4.01 24.66 6.99
N ARG A 156 -5.08 25.46 7.06
CA ARG A 156 -4.95 26.91 7.05
C ARG A 156 -4.18 27.30 8.30
N LYS A 157 -2.89 27.61 8.14
CA LYS A 157 -2.13 28.35 9.15
C LYS A 157 -2.98 29.55 9.52
N HIS A 158 -3.38 29.66 10.79
CA HIS A 158 -3.96 30.87 11.31
C HIS A 158 -2.98 32.00 11.00
N ALA A 159 -3.35 32.85 10.04
CA ALA A 159 -2.78 34.17 9.92
C ALA A 159 -3.26 34.94 11.16
N ALA A 160 -2.49 34.83 12.25
CA ALA A 160 -2.57 35.75 13.36
C ALA A 160 -2.02 37.10 12.86
N ASN A 161 -2.85 37.84 12.13
CA ASN A 161 -2.67 39.25 11.82
C ASN A 161 -3.93 39.98 12.29
N THR A 162 -3.92 40.35 13.56
CA THR A 162 -4.72 41.42 14.18
C THR A 162 -4.08 41.69 15.53
N SER A 163 -3.81 42.90 16.00
CA SER A 163 -3.76 44.27 15.50
C SER A 163 -3.03 45.03 16.61
#